data_AF-A0A944CDF2-F1
#
_entry.id   AF-A0A944CDF2-F1
#
_cell.length_a   1.000
_cell.length_b   1.000
_cell.length_c   1.000
_cell.angle_alpha   90.00
_cell.angle_beta   90.00
_cell.angle_gamma   90.00
#
_symmetry.space_group_name_H-M   'P 1'
#
loop_
_entity.id
_entity.type
_entity.pdbx_description
1 polymer ?
#
loop_
_entity_poly.entity_id
_entity_poly.type
_entity_poly.pdbx_seq_one_letter_code
_entity_poly.pdbx_strand_id
1 'polypeptide(L)'
;MTWTGGNADATDAILQSFFLIFPEADLRILSTLCPLALVALMLALAGPAGAYQQFTTYRIAGKDIVSVTVGEQQVEDPASLILKLAPSAGEASEITIFSDGDLDECQTNLGYIIGSKTDYVEIVVDDTARTMNGVMVIQCATFFGLFGDGLE
;
A
#
# COMPACT_ATOMS: atom_id res chain seq x y z
N MET A 1 -4.47 -18.57 53.64
CA MET A 1 -3.56 -19.40 52.83
C MET A 1 -2.83 -18.48 51.87
N THR A 2 -1.57 -18.23 52.16
CA THR A 2 -0.64 -17.37 51.42
C THR A 2 0.15 -18.22 50.45
N TRP A 3 0.19 -17.83 49.17
CA TRP A 3 1.05 -18.45 48.16
C TRP A 3 2.07 -17.40 47.70
N THR A 4 3.32 -17.59 48.11
CA THR A 4 4.50 -16.84 47.63
C THR A 4 5.29 -17.77 46.71
N GLY A 5 5.01 -17.74 45.41
CA GLY A 5 5.82 -18.39 44.39
C GLY A 5 6.87 -17.41 43.88
N GLY A 6 8.13 -17.64 44.27
CA GLY A 6 9.27 -16.86 43.81
C GLY A 6 9.55 -17.10 42.33
N ASN A 7 9.51 -16.03 41.54
CA ASN A 7 10.19 -15.98 40.24
C ASN A 7 11.69 -15.92 40.52
N ALA A 8 12.33 -17.08 40.60
CA ALA A 8 13.77 -17.18 40.47
C ALA A 8 14.12 -17.01 38.98
N ASP A 9 14.68 -15.84 38.70
CA ASP A 9 15.45 -15.41 37.53
C ASP A 9 15.90 -16.52 36.56
N ALA A 10 15.22 -16.61 35.42
CA ALA A 10 15.69 -17.37 34.25
C ALA A 10 16.95 -16.77 33.60
N THR A 11 17.31 -15.54 33.97
CA THR A 11 18.50 -14.81 33.51
C THR A 11 19.79 -15.35 34.12
N ASP A 12 19.73 -15.92 35.33
CA ASP A 12 20.92 -16.40 36.05
C ASP A 12 21.45 -17.74 35.48
N ALA A 13 20.55 -18.60 35.00
CA ALA A 13 20.90 -19.89 34.42
C ALA A 13 21.64 -19.77 33.07
N ILE A 14 21.34 -18.74 32.28
CA ILE A 14 21.99 -18.52 30.98
C ILE A 14 23.43 -18.04 31.16
N LEU A 15 23.68 -17.20 32.17
CA LEU A 15 25.04 -16.69 32.46
C LEU A 15 25.96 -17.78 33.03
N GLN A 16 25.44 -18.68 33.87
CA GLN A 16 26.25 -19.80 34.38
C GLN A 16 26.61 -20.84 33.30
N SER A 17 25.73 -21.05 32.33
CA SER A 17 25.97 -21.99 31.22
C SER A 17 27.12 -21.54 30.30
N PHE A 18 27.30 -20.23 30.14
CA PHE A 18 28.38 -19.66 29.33
C PHE A 18 29.77 -19.84 29.95
N PHE A 19 29.86 -19.84 31.29
CA PHE A 19 31.13 -19.97 32.01
C PHE A 19 31.71 -21.39 32.00
N LEU A 20 30.87 -22.42 31.84
CA LEU A 20 31.31 -23.82 31.90
C LEU A 20 31.86 -24.35 30.57
N ILE A 21 31.62 -23.67 29.45
CA ILE A 21 32.06 -24.14 28.11
C ILE A 21 33.45 -23.60 27.74
N PHE A 22 33.93 -22.52 28.40
CA PHE A 22 35.19 -21.85 28.04
C PHE A 22 36.05 -21.49 29.27
N PRO A 23 36.71 -22.47 29.92
CA PRO A 23 37.49 -22.23 31.14
C PRO A 23 38.81 -21.47 30.92
N GLU A 24 39.29 -21.36 29.67
CA GLU A 24 40.58 -20.73 29.31
C GLU A 24 40.42 -19.76 28.12
N ALA A 25 39.29 -19.06 28.03
CA ALA A 25 39.14 -17.98 27.05
C ALA A 25 40.02 -16.80 27.47
N ASP A 26 41.18 -16.70 26.81
CA ASP A 26 42.14 -15.60 26.94
C ASP A 26 41.41 -14.24 26.85
N LEU A 27 41.48 -13.43 27.90
CA LEU A 27 40.72 -12.18 28.07
C LEU A 27 40.94 -11.19 26.91
N ARG A 28 42.06 -11.36 26.17
CA ARG A 28 42.42 -10.59 24.96
C ARG A 28 41.62 -10.98 23.72
N ILE A 29 41.19 -12.24 23.61
CA ILE A 29 40.37 -12.76 22.51
C ILE A 29 38.91 -12.33 22.71
N LEU A 30 38.44 -12.22 23.96
CA LEU A 30 37.11 -11.71 24.29
C LEU A 30 36.91 -10.23 23.90
N SER A 31 37.96 -9.41 24.06
CA SER A 31 37.95 -7.98 23.70
C SER A 31 37.85 -7.74 22.19
N THR A 32 38.33 -8.66 21.35
CA THR A 32 38.38 -8.49 19.89
C THR A 32 37.22 -9.16 19.17
N LEU A 33 36.61 -10.21 19.74
CA LEU A 33 35.41 -10.86 19.20
C LEU A 33 34.11 -10.11 19.52
N CYS A 34 34.05 -9.39 20.64
CA CYS A 34 32.87 -8.61 21.05
C CYS A 34 32.37 -7.59 20.00
N PRO A 35 33.22 -6.75 19.36
CA PRO A 35 32.73 -5.79 18.37
C PRO A 35 32.20 -6.46 17.09
N LEU A 36 32.78 -7.59 16.69
CA LEU A 36 32.36 -8.35 15.50
C LEU A 36 30.99 -9.00 15.69
N ALA A 37 30.73 -9.56 16.88
CA ALA A 37 29.42 -10.09 17.23
C ALA A 37 28.35 -9.00 17.29
N LEU A 38 28.68 -7.80 17.79
CA LEU A 38 27.76 -6.67 17.84
C LEU A 38 27.39 -6.17 16.43
N VAL A 39 28.36 -6.09 15.51
CA VAL A 39 28.12 -5.68 14.12
C VAL A 39 27.28 -6.72 13.36
N ALA A 40 27.55 -8.00 13.54
CA ALA A 40 26.74 -9.07 12.94
C ALA A 40 25.29 -9.05 13.45
N LEU A 41 25.09 -8.75 14.74
CA LEU A 41 23.77 -8.60 15.34
C LEU A 41 23.04 -7.35 14.79
N MET A 42 23.73 -6.22 14.66
CA MET A 42 23.16 -5.00 14.07
C MET A 42 22.73 -5.20 12.60
N LEU A 43 23.50 -5.95 11.81
CA LEU A 43 23.15 -6.31 10.42
C LEU A 43 21.97 -7.28 10.36
N ALA A 44 21.83 -8.19 11.33
CA ALA A 44 20.67 -9.08 11.42
C ALA A 44 19.38 -8.38 11.85
N LEU A 45 19.48 -7.23 12.56
CA LEU A 45 18.34 -6.40 12.94
C LEU A 45 17.96 -5.33 11.89
N ALA A 46 18.76 -5.17 10.83
CA ALA A 46 18.38 -4.36 9.66
C ALA A 46 17.34 -5.12 8.83
N GLY A 47 16.13 -5.24 9.36
CA GLY A 47 14.98 -5.73 8.61
C GLY A 47 14.71 -4.84 7.40
N PRO A 48 14.11 -5.37 6.32
CA PRO A 48 13.71 -4.55 5.19
C PRO A 48 12.82 -3.43 5.71
N ALA A 49 13.23 -2.18 5.52
CA ALA A 49 12.32 -1.06 5.66
C ALA A 49 11.21 -1.29 4.65
N GLY A 50 10.06 -1.79 5.11
CA GLY A 50 8.90 -2.01 4.26
C GLY A 50 8.54 -0.67 3.64
N ALA A 51 8.71 -0.55 2.32
CA ALA A 51 8.17 0.59 1.60
C ALA A 51 6.65 0.48 1.74
N TYR A 52 6.08 1.37 2.55
CA TYR A 52 4.64 1.48 2.70
C TYR A 52 4.05 1.88 1.35
N GLN A 53 3.19 1.03 0.79
CA GLN A 53 2.50 1.30 -0.46
C GLN A 53 1.00 1.35 -0.21
N GLN A 54 0.36 2.44 -0.62
CA GLN A 54 -1.07 2.67 -0.45
C GLN A 54 -1.74 2.75 -1.82
N PHE A 55 -2.79 1.95 -1.99
CA PHE A 55 -3.60 1.95 -3.20
C PHE A 55 -5.04 2.33 -2.89
N THR A 56 -5.60 3.18 -3.74
CA THR A 56 -7.04 3.50 -3.75
C THR A 56 -7.66 2.93 -5.02
N THR A 57 -8.72 2.14 -4.87
CA THR A 57 -9.44 1.52 -5.99
C THR A 57 -10.84 2.10 -6.11
N TYR A 58 -11.16 2.62 -7.30
CA TYR A 58 -12.48 3.09 -7.67
C TYR A 58 -13.12 2.08 -8.62
N ARG A 59 -14.35 1.66 -8.31
CA ARG A 59 -15.17 0.85 -9.21
C ARG A 59 -16.41 1.65 -9.57
N ILE A 60 -16.54 1.99 -10.84
CA ILE A 60 -17.58 2.91 -11.32
C ILE A 60 -18.36 2.21 -12.42
N ALA A 61 -19.67 2.03 -12.21
CA ALA A 61 -20.55 1.44 -13.20
C ALA A 61 -20.82 2.43 -14.34
N GLY A 62 -20.81 1.95 -15.58
CA GLY A 62 -21.02 2.78 -16.77
C GLY A 62 -22.32 3.58 -16.74
N LYS A 63 -23.39 2.96 -16.22
CA LYS A 63 -24.72 3.57 -16.07
C LYS A 63 -24.77 4.78 -15.13
N ASP A 64 -23.83 4.86 -14.20
CA ASP A 64 -23.79 5.93 -13.20
C ASP A 64 -22.93 7.10 -13.68
N ILE A 65 -22.18 6.94 -14.78
CA ILE A 65 -21.31 7.99 -15.34
C ILE A 65 -22.16 8.96 -16.17
N VAL A 66 -22.12 10.25 -15.80
CA VAL A 66 -22.79 11.34 -16.53
C VAL A 66 -21.85 11.99 -17.53
N SER A 67 -20.63 12.31 -17.08
CA SER A 67 -19.62 12.95 -17.92
C SER A 67 -18.22 12.70 -17.36
N VAL A 68 -17.24 12.69 -18.25
CA VAL A 68 -15.83 12.49 -17.95
C VAL A 68 -15.05 13.63 -18.60
N THR A 69 -14.29 14.36 -17.81
CA THR A 69 -13.49 15.50 -18.29
C THR A 69 -12.08 15.39 -17.74
N VAL A 70 -11.07 15.61 -18.58
CA VAL A 70 -9.69 15.79 -18.12
C VAL A 70 -9.51 17.29 -17.84
N GLY A 71 -9.08 17.63 -16.62
CA GLY A 71 -8.74 19.00 -16.26
C GLY A 71 -7.43 19.43 -16.90
N GLU A 72 -7.24 20.74 -17.08
CA GLU A 72 -5.99 21.27 -17.62
C GLU A 72 -4.81 20.89 -16.72
N GLN A 73 -3.80 20.23 -17.31
CA GLN A 73 -2.53 20.02 -16.65
C GLN A 73 -1.72 21.32 -16.67
N GLN A 74 -1.42 21.86 -15.50
CA GLN A 74 -0.42 22.92 -15.36
C GLN A 74 0.96 22.28 -15.19
N VAL A 75 2.03 22.98 -15.57
CA VAL A 75 3.40 22.42 -15.67
C VAL A 75 3.88 21.71 -14.39
N GLU A 76 3.44 22.14 -13.21
CA GLU A 76 3.83 21.55 -11.92
C GLU A 76 2.69 20.77 -11.23
N ASP A 77 1.46 20.84 -11.74
CA ASP A 77 0.30 20.19 -11.14
C ASP A 77 0.04 18.81 -11.78
N PRO A 78 -0.41 17.81 -10.99
CA PRO A 78 -0.80 16.52 -11.55
C PRO A 78 -1.99 16.69 -12.50
N ALA A 79 -2.08 15.82 -13.50
CA ALA A 79 -3.25 15.74 -14.35
C ALA A 79 -4.47 15.34 -13.49
N SER A 80 -5.65 15.86 -13.83
CA SER A 80 -6.89 15.56 -13.11
C SER A 80 -7.95 14.98 -14.03
N LEU A 81 -8.65 13.96 -13.55
CA LEU A 81 -9.78 13.34 -14.21
C LEU A 81 -11.01 13.57 -13.35
N ILE A 82 -11.95 14.35 -13.88
CA ILE A 82 -13.18 14.77 -13.21
C ILE A 82 -14.32 13.90 -13.74
N LEU A 83 -14.89 13.09 -12.86
CA LEU A 83 -16.05 12.25 -13.13
C LEU A 83 -17.28 12.80 -12.43
N LYS A 84 -18.32 13.10 -13.20
CA LYS A 84 -19.65 13.38 -12.65
C LYS A 84 -20.46 12.11 -12.67
N LEU A 85 -20.93 11.70 -11.50
CA LEU A 85 -21.69 10.49 -11.29
C LEU A 85 -23.12 10.84 -10.85
N ALA A 86 -24.10 10.11 -11.36
CA ALA A 86 -25.50 10.20 -10.93
C ALA A 86 -26.02 8.78 -10.69
N PRO A 87 -25.75 8.22 -9.50
CA PRO A 87 -26.23 6.88 -9.17
C PRO A 87 -27.76 6.85 -9.16
N SER A 88 -28.36 5.76 -9.65
CA SER A 88 -29.82 5.65 -9.81
C SER A 88 -30.63 5.84 -8.51
N ALA A 89 -29.99 5.72 -7.34
CA ALA A 89 -30.61 5.82 -6.02
C ALA A 89 -30.06 6.97 -5.14
N GLY A 90 -29.28 7.91 -5.70
CA GLY A 90 -28.58 8.92 -4.91
C GLY A 90 -28.45 10.29 -5.57
N GLU A 91 -27.84 11.22 -4.84
CA GLU A 91 -27.50 12.54 -5.34
C GLU A 91 -26.31 12.47 -6.30
N ALA A 92 -26.27 13.40 -7.25
CA ALA A 92 -25.12 13.54 -8.13
C ALA A 92 -23.87 13.85 -7.31
N SER A 93 -22.78 13.13 -7.61
CA SER A 93 -21.48 13.28 -6.95
C SER A 93 -20.41 13.54 -7.99
N GLU A 94 -19.38 14.29 -7.61
CA GLU A 94 -18.21 14.55 -8.44
C GLU A 94 -16.98 13.92 -7.78
N ILE A 95 -16.24 13.13 -8.55
CA ILE A 95 -14.98 12.53 -8.13
C ILE A 95 -13.86 13.11 -8.99
N THR A 96 -12.82 13.61 -8.33
CA THR A 96 -11.60 14.07 -9.00
C THR A 96 -10.47 13.11 -8.68
N ILE A 97 -9.88 12.51 -9.71
CA ILE A 97 -8.74 11.59 -9.62
C ILE A 97 -7.51 12.32 -10.13
N PHE A 98 -6.41 12.27 -9.38
CA PHE A 98 -5.15 12.89 -9.75
C PHE A 98 -4.14 11.85 -10.22
N SER A 99 -3.26 12.23 -11.16
CA SER A 99 -2.18 11.38 -11.65
C SER A 99 -1.02 12.23 -12.19
N ASP A 100 0.21 11.83 -11.87
CA ASP A 100 1.41 12.34 -12.55
C ASP A 100 1.63 11.69 -13.94
N GLY A 101 0.82 10.69 -14.30
CA GLY A 101 0.80 10.08 -15.62
C GLY A 101 -0.33 10.62 -16.52
N ASP A 102 -0.30 10.19 -17.79
CA ASP A 102 -1.35 10.50 -18.77
C ASP A 102 -2.70 9.87 -18.36
N LEU A 103 -3.79 10.59 -18.61
CA LEU A 103 -5.17 10.21 -18.30
C LEU A 103 -6.03 10.06 -19.55
N ASP A 104 -5.50 10.33 -20.75
CA ASP A 104 -6.24 10.31 -22.01
C ASP A 104 -6.80 8.91 -22.34
N GLU A 105 -6.01 7.85 -22.08
CA GLU A 105 -6.48 6.47 -22.24
C GLU A 105 -7.61 6.16 -21.25
N CYS A 106 -7.48 6.59 -20.01
CA CYS A 106 -8.50 6.37 -19.00
C CYS A 106 -9.79 7.13 -19.32
N GLN A 107 -9.68 8.38 -19.76
CA GLN A 107 -10.80 9.18 -20.25
C GLN A 107 -11.51 8.48 -21.42
N THR A 108 -10.74 7.97 -22.37
CA THR A 108 -11.26 7.26 -23.55
C THR A 108 -12.02 5.99 -23.13
N ASN A 109 -11.44 5.16 -22.26
CA ASN A 109 -12.06 3.95 -21.74
C ASN A 109 -13.37 4.24 -20.98
N LEU A 110 -13.36 5.28 -20.14
CA LEU A 110 -14.55 5.74 -19.43
C LEU A 110 -15.62 6.26 -20.39
N GLY A 111 -15.22 7.00 -21.42
CA GLY A 111 -16.11 7.53 -22.46
C GLY A 111 -16.87 6.44 -23.19
N TYR A 112 -16.24 5.30 -23.45
CA TYR A 112 -16.89 4.16 -24.12
C TYR A 112 -17.96 3.47 -23.28
N ILE A 113 -17.90 3.54 -21.95
CA ILE A 113 -18.85 2.86 -21.07
C ILE A 113 -19.95 3.76 -20.52
N ILE A 114 -19.96 5.06 -20.86
CA ILE A 114 -21.00 6.00 -20.41
C ILE A 114 -22.38 5.46 -20.82
N GLY A 115 -23.25 5.26 -19.84
CA GLY A 115 -24.61 4.74 -20.04
C GLY A 115 -24.69 3.22 -20.24
N SER A 116 -23.56 2.49 -20.22
CA SER A 116 -23.58 1.03 -20.29
C SER A 116 -24.18 0.43 -19.01
N LYS A 117 -25.14 -0.49 -19.16
CA LYS A 117 -25.82 -1.13 -18.02
C LYS A 117 -25.00 -2.22 -17.36
N THR A 118 -24.18 -2.91 -18.15
CA THR A 118 -23.47 -4.14 -17.74
C THR A 118 -22.01 -3.91 -17.40
N ASP A 119 -21.45 -2.81 -17.91
CA ASP A 119 -20.01 -2.58 -17.91
C ASP A 119 -19.62 -1.63 -16.78
N TYR A 120 -18.39 -1.78 -16.33
CA TYR A 120 -17.82 -0.92 -15.31
C TYR A 120 -16.33 -0.75 -15.52
N VAL A 121 -15.80 0.31 -14.95
CA VAL A 121 -14.36 0.57 -14.94
C VAL A 121 -13.80 0.32 -13.54
N GLU A 122 -12.58 -0.19 -13.48
CA GLU A 122 -11.76 -0.18 -12.27
C GLU A 122 -10.57 0.74 -12.50
N ILE A 123 -10.46 1.75 -11.63
CA ILE A 123 -9.33 2.69 -11.60
C ILE A 123 -8.56 2.43 -10.33
N VAL A 124 -7.27 2.14 -10.46
CA VAL A 124 -6.37 1.92 -9.31
C VAL A 124 -5.34 3.04 -9.29
N VAL A 125 -5.28 3.73 -8.16
CA VAL A 125 -4.37 4.84 -7.89
C VAL A 125 -3.36 4.39 -6.84
N ASP A 126 -2.08 4.60 -7.09
CA ASP A 126 -1.00 4.49 -6.10
C ASP A 126 -0.80 5.87 -5.47
N ASP A 127 -1.20 6.01 -4.20
CA ASP A 127 -1.10 7.26 -3.41
C ASP A 127 0.31 7.45 -2.79
N THR A 128 1.21 6.53 -3.09
CA THR A 128 2.60 6.50 -2.60
C THR A 128 3.60 6.35 -3.73
N ALA A 129 3.17 6.70 -4.95
CA ALA A 129 3.97 6.56 -6.15
C ALA A 129 5.26 7.38 -6.01
N ARG A 130 6.36 6.88 -6.58
CA ARG A 130 7.64 7.60 -6.59
C ARG A 130 7.68 8.65 -7.71
N THR A 131 6.68 9.52 -7.74
CA THR A 131 6.52 10.61 -8.70
C THR A 131 6.65 11.96 -8.00
N MET A 132 6.47 13.07 -8.71
CA MET A 132 6.69 14.42 -8.17
C MET A 132 5.64 14.78 -7.10
N ASN A 133 4.39 14.40 -7.34
CA ASN A 133 3.26 14.66 -6.44
C ASN A 133 2.86 13.46 -5.58
N GLY A 134 3.50 12.30 -5.78
CA GLY A 134 3.25 11.10 -4.99
C GLY A 134 2.01 10.30 -5.39
N VAL A 135 1.36 10.64 -6.51
CA VAL A 135 0.09 10.01 -6.95
C VAL A 135 0.18 9.60 -8.41
N MET A 136 -0.18 8.34 -8.71
CA MET A 136 -0.16 7.81 -10.07
C MET A 136 -1.30 6.82 -10.29
N VAL A 137 -2.07 7.03 -11.36
CA VAL A 137 -3.00 6.00 -11.85
C VAL A 137 -2.18 4.88 -12.48
N ILE A 138 -2.27 3.68 -11.91
CA ILE A 138 -1.52 2.50 -12.37
C ILE A 138 -2.39 1.56 -13.21
N GLN A 139 -3.71 1.69 -13.14
CA GLN A 139 -4.64 0.88 -13.89
C GLN A 139 -5.94 1.65 -14.15
N CYS A 140 -6.44 1.59 -15.38
CA CYS A 140 -7.77 2.04 -15.75
C CYS A 140 -8.34 1.08 -16.80
N ALA A 141 -9.02 0.03 -16.32
CA ALA A 141 -9.48 -1.08 -17.14
C ALA A 141 -11.00 -1.21 -17.12
N THR A 142 -11.58 -1.46 -18.30
CA THR A 142 -13.00 -1.74 -18.47
C THR A 142 -13.27 -3.23 -18.35
N PHE A 143 -14.31 -3.57 -17.61
CA PHE A 143 -14.78 -4.94 -17.41
C PHE A 143 -16.24 -5.05 -17.85
N PHE A 144 -16.56 -6.16 -18.49
CA PHE A 144 -17.88 -6.41 -19.08
C PHE A 144 -18.64 -7.46 -18.26
N GLY A 145 -19.96 -7.27 -18.10
CA GLY A 145 -20.86 -8.34 -17.65
C GLY A 145 -20.95 -8.58 -16.14
N LEU A 146 -20.50 -7.67 -15.29
CA LEU A 146 -20.64 -7.81 -13.83
C LEU A 146 -21.99 -7.28 -13.31
N PHE A 147 -22.61 -6.36 -14.05
CA PHE A 147 -23.91 -5.77 -13.73
C PHE A 147 -25.03 -6.26 -14.66
N GLY A 148 -25.04 -7.56 -14.98
CA GLY A 148 -26.18 -8.16 -15.68
C GLY A 148 -27.45 -8.01 -14.86
N ASP A 149 -28.53 -7.50 -15.46
CA ASP A 149 -29.81 -7.18 -14.79
C ASP A 149 -30.56 -8.41 -14.22
N GLY A 150 -29.94 -9.61 -14.21
CA GLY A 150 -30.52 -10.84 -13.64
C GLY A 150 -31.85 -11.28 -14.27
N LEU A 151 -32.23 -10.68 -15.39
CA LEU A 151 -33.49 -10.91 -16.10
C LEU A 151 -33.21 -11.01 -17.61
N GLU A 152 -32.72 -12.16 -18.02
CA GLU A 152 -32.96 -12.70 -19.37
C GLU A 152 -33.88 -13.91 -19.25
#